data_AF-H1YIT2-F1
#
_entry.id   AF-H1YIT2-F1
#
_cell.length_a   1.000
_cell.length_b   1.000
_cell.length_c   1.000
_cell.angle_alpha   90.00
_cell.angle_beta   90.00
_cell.angle_gamma   90.00
#
_symmetry.space_group_name_H-M   'P 1'
#
loop_
_entity.id
_entity.type
_entity.pdbx_description
1 polymer ?
#
loop_
_entity_poly.entity_id
_entity_poly.type
_entity_poly.pdbx_seq_one_letter_code
_entity_poly.pdbx_strand_id
1 'polypeptide(L)'
;MDQNTLKRKKAIELRLQSCGIKDYKISHLPYLDFDPETFATPYEVGCRIMILQSLTYAVHHDEHRKAIIGWLKKENIWDYVSPKERTFLENGSFDQRVLSDVSWKIEAAYVLAWALGLITDLSESCQPMSDDQYDQFETKVPRVGDELAVFLASLQYISKSNIIDENLFNELATTYFRDIYYSQMKSTSNIDKKVSFERHVALNWVRRFMDIADWDDTDTST
;
A
#
# COMPACT_ATOMS: atom_id res chain seq x y z
N MET A 1 24.03 -15.66 -8.73
CA MET A 1 22.69 -15.63 -8.13
C MET A 1 22.61 -16.79 -7.16
N ASP A 2 22.38 -16.51 -5.88
CA ASP A 2 22.28 -17.55 -4.86
C ASP A 2 21.01 -18.40 -5.01
N GLN A 3 20.96 -19.54 -4.32
CA GLN A 3 19.80 -20.45 -4.38
C GLN A 3 18.51 -19.81 -3.87
N ASN A 4 18.61 -18.82 -2.96
CA ASN A 4 17.47 -18.17 -2.34
C ASN A 4 16.77 -17.22 -3.33
N THR A 5 17.55 -16.41 -4.05
CA THR A 5 17.09 -15.48 -5.08
C THR A 5 16.37 -16.21 -6.20
N LEU A 6 16.90 -17.37 -6.64
CA LEU A 6 16.26 -18.19 -7.66
C LEU A 6 14.91 -18.76 -7.18
N LYS A 7 14.82 -19.14 -5.89
CA LYS A 7 13.57 -19.63 -5.29
C LYS A 7 12.53 -18.52 -5.21
N ARG A 8 12.90 -17.32 -4.74
CA ARG A 8 12.03 -16.14 -4.66
C ARG A 8 11.50 -15.74 -6.03
N LYS A 9 12.39 -15.63 -7.02
CA LYS A 9 12.02 -15.40 -8.43
C LYS A 9 10.94 -16.38 -8.89
N LYS A 10 11.20 -17.69 -8.73
CA LYS A 10 10.28 -18.74 -9.20
C LYS A 10 8.93 -18.66 -8.51
N ALA A 11 8.89 -18.33 -7.21
CA ALA A 11 7.65 -18.17 -6.48
C ALA A 11 6.79 -17.02 -7.04
N ILE A 12 7.40 -15.87 -7.34
CA ILE A 12 6.71 -14.71 -7.93
C ILE A 12 6.19 -15.04 -9.34
N GLU A 13 7.01 -15.65 -10.19
CA GLU A 13 6.59 -16.07 -11.54
C GLU A 13 5.40 -17.06 -11.48
N LEU A 14 5.42 -18.01 -10.56
CA LEU A 14 4.31 -18.95 -10.36
C LEU A 14 3.03 -18.25 -9.88
N ARG A 15 3.15 -17.27 -8.98
CA ARG A 15 2.00 -16.47 -8.49
C ARG A 15 1.41 -15.61 -9.62
N LEU A 16 2.24 -14.97 -10.44
CA LEU A 16 1.77 -14.21 -11.61
C LEU A 16 1.00 -15.13 -12.58
N GLN A 17 1.51 -16.34 -12.81
CA GLN A 17 0.86 -17.34 -13.66
C GLN A 17 -0.47 -17.82 -13.09
N SER A 18 -0.56 -18.10 -11.79
CA SER A 18 -1.82 -18.49 -11.13
C SER A 18 -2.85 -17.37 -11.20
N CYS A 19 -2.40 -16.11 -11.25
CA CYS A 19 -3.23 -14.94 -11.45
C CYS A 19 -3.55 -14.63 -12.93
N GLY A 20 -3.20 -15.51 -13.87
CA GLY A 20 -3.54 -15.36 -15.29
C GLY A 20 -2.58 -14.50 -16.13
N ILE A 21 -1.47 -14.01 -15.54
CA ILE A 21 -0.38 -13.36 -16.28
C ILE A 21 0.59 -14.47 -16.74
N LYS A 22 0.30 -15.05 -17.90
CA LYS A 22 1.05 -16.19 -18.45
C LYS A 22 2.37 -15.75 -19.08
N ASP A 23 3.33 -16.67 -19.11
CA ASP A 23 4.63 -16.54 -19.78
C ASP A 23 5.52 -15.37 -19.30
N TYR A 24 5.17 -14.72 -18.19
CA TYR A 24 6.00 -13.67 -17.60
C TYR A 24 7.31 -14.25 -17.08
N LYS A 25 8.43 -13.68 -17.51
CA LYS A 25 9.78 -14.06 -17.08
C LYS A 25 10.50 -12.84 -16.57
N ILE A 26 10.94 -12.89 -15.31
CA ILE A 26 11.75 -11.82 -14.73
C ILE A 26 13.14 -11.89 -15.36
N SER A 27 13.42 -10.94 -16.26
CA SER A 27 14.68 -10.82 -17.01
C SER A 27 15.72 -9.94 -16.31
N HIS A 28 15.27 -8.92 -15.57
CA HIS A 28 16.12 -7.98 -14.83
C HIS A 28 16.07 -8.26 -13.33
N LEU A 29 17.08 -9.01 -12.87
CA LEU A 29 17.25 -9.50 -11.51
C LEU A 29 17.82 -8.52 -10.45
N PRO A 30 18.43 -7.36 -10.76
CA PRO A 30 19.02 -6.50 -9.72
C PRO A 30 18.04 -6.05 -8.63
N TYR A 31 16.73 -6.01 -8.89
CA TYR A 31 15.71 -5.70 -7.89
C TYR A 31 15.56 -6.77 -6.78
N LEU A 32 16.04 -7.99 -7.00
CA LEU A 32 16.03 -9.05 -5.99
C LEU A 32 17.24 -9.00 -5.05
N ASP A 33 18.32 -8.31 -5.46
CA ASP A 33 19.52 -8.00 -4.68
C ASP A 33 19.34 -6.67 -3.90
N PHE A 34 18.13 -6.40 -3.40
CA PHE A 34 17.85 -5.18 -2.65
C PHE A 34 18.37 -5.31 -1.21
N ASP A 35 19.40 -4.53 -0.90
CA ASP A 35 19.88 -4.31 0.47
C ASP A 35 19.06 -3.17 1.11
N PRO A 36 18.28 -3.43 2.17
CA PRO A 36 17.33 -2.48 2.74
C PRO A 36 18.01 -1.43 3.65
N GLU A 37 18.97 -0.68 3.13
CA GLU A 37 19.57 0.46 3.86
C GLU A 37 18.55 1.57 4.13
N THR A 38 17.47 1.68 3.33
CA THR A 38 16.58 2.84 3.32
C THR A 38 15.10 2.56 3.62
N PHE A 39 14.72 1.50 4.34
CA PHE A 39 13.29 1.31 4.69
C PHE A 39 12.71 2.45 5.55
N ALA A 40 11.45 2.82 5.28
CA ALA A 40 10.64 3.57 6.24
C ALA A 40 10.63 2.85 7.60
N THR A 41 10.54 3.58 8.70
CA THR A 41 10.46 2.97 10.02
C THR A 41 9.06 2.38 10.27
N PRO A 42 8.91 1.35 11.13
CA PRO A 42 7.59 0.86 11.50
C PRO A 42 6.64 1.94 12.03
N TYR A 43 7.19 2.94 12.74
CA TYR A 43 6.45 4.09 13.22
C TYR A 43 5.88 4.93 12.07
N GLU A 44 6.69 5.26 11.06
CA GLU A 44 6.24 5.99 9.87
C GLU A 44 5.15 5.23 9.12
N VAL A 45 5.30 3.91 8.99
CA VAL A 45 4.29 3.04 8.37
C VAL A 45 2.99 3.06 9.19
N GLY A 46 3.08 2.98 10.51
CA GLY A 46 1.92 3.13 11.39
C GLY A 46 1.20 4.48 11.22
N CYS A 47 1.96 5.58 11.15
CA CYS A 47 1.41 6.90 10.88
C CYS A 47 0.68 6.93 9.52
N ARG A 48 1.29 6.36 8.48
CA ARG A 48 0.69 6.27 7.15
C ARG A 48 -0.61 5.47 7.17
N ILE A 49 -0.68 4.32 7.85
CA ILE A 49 -1.93 3.55 8.02
C ILE A 49 -3.02 4.44 8.62
N MET A 50 -2.72 5.14 9.72
CA MET A 50 -3.72 5.99 10.39
C MET A 50 -4.18 7.16 9.52
N ILE A 51 -3.28 7.76 8.75
CA ILE A 51 -3.61 8.84 7.82
C ILE A 51 -4.52 8.34 6.70
N LEU A 52 -4.16 7.22 6.04
CA LEU A 52 -4.94 6.66 4.94
C LEU A 52 -6.35 6.21 5.41
N GLN A 53 -6.44 5.58 6.59
CA GLN A 53 -7.73 5.23 7.21
C GLN A 53 -8.56 6.47 7.56
N SER A 54 -7.93 7.56 7.98
CA SER A 54 -8.63 8.82 8.28
C SER A 54 -9.20 9.47 7.03
N LEU A 55 -8.46 9.41 5.92
CA LEU A 55 -8.92 9.93 4.63
C LEU A 55 -10.11 9.13 4.12
N THR A 56 -10.04 7.80 4.18
CA THR A 56 -11.13 6.92 3.73
C THR A 56 -12.37 7.08 4.61
N TYR A 57 -12.19 7.23 5.92
CA TYR A 57 -13.29 7.58 6.83
C TYR A 57 -13.94 8.92 6.45
N ALA A 58 -13.13 9.94 6.17
CA ALA A 58 -13.59 11.27 5.76
C ALA A 58 -14.26 11.36 4.37
N VAL A 59 -14.19 10.30 3.55
CA VAL A 59 -14.97 10.18 2.31
C VAL A 59 -16.45 10.01 2.62
N HIS A 60 -16.78 9.25 3.68
CA HIS A 60 -18.16 8.95 4.08
C HIS A 60 -18.69 9.89 5.18
N HIS A 61 -17.78 10.64 5.82
CA HIS A 61 -18.01 11.45 7.00
C HIS A 61 -17.32 12.82 6.86
N ASP A 62 -17.70 13.60 5.86
CA ASP A 62 -17.02 14.85 5.52
C ASP A 62 -17.15 15.91 6.63
N GLU A 63 -18.22 15.86 7.42
CA GLU A 63 -18.45 16.67 8.60
C GLU A 63 -17.37 16.46 9.68
N HIS A 64 -16.69 15.31 9.68
CA HIS A 64 -15.68 14.95 10.66
C HIS A 64 -14.25 15.40 10.29
N ARG A 65 -14.01 15.95 9.09
CA ARG A 65 -12.65 16.35 8.65
C ARG A 65 -11.92 17.28 9.61
N LYS A 66 -12.62 18.26 10.18
CA LYS A 66 -12.02 19.18 11.17
C LYS A 66 -11.61 18.46 12.45
N ALA A 67 -12.41 17.51 12.91
CA ALA A 67 -12.11 16.71 14.09
C ALA A 67 -10.90 15.80 13.83
N ILE A 68 -10.83 15.19 12.64
CA ILE A 68 -9.69 14.38 12.19
C ILE A 68 -8.40 15.20 12.20
N ILE A 69 -8.38 16.40 11.61
CA ILE A 69 -7.20 17.29 11.63
C ILE A 69 -6.77 17.58 13.07
N GLY A 70 -7.72 17.90 13.96
CA GLY A 70 -7.44 18.16 15.37
C GLY A 70 -6.83 16.95 16.08
N TRP A 71 -7.36 15.75 15.81
CA TRP A 71 -6.86 14.50 16.36
C TRP A 71 -5.47 14.14 15.84
N LEU A 72 -5.22 14.20 14.52
CA LEU A 72 -3.89 13.96 13.94
C LEU A 72 -2.82 14.90 14.50
N LYS A 73 -3.17 16.16 14.79
CA LYS A 73 -2.29 17.13 15.46
C LYS A 73 -2.04 16.76 16.92
N LYS A 74 -3.09 16.38 17.65
CA LYS A 74 -2.99 15.94 19.06
C LYS A 74 -2.08 14.71 19.20
N GLU A 75 -2.21 13.75 18.29
CA GLU A 75 -1.39 12.52 18.28
C GLU A 75 0.00 12.72 17.64
N ASN A 76 0.37 13.96 17.29
CA ASN A 76 1.66 14.35 16.70
C ASN A 76 2.01 13.64 15.38
N ILE A 77 1.00 13.27 14.58
CA ILE A 77 1.21 12.64 13.26
C ILE A 77 0.81 13.52 12.08
N TRP A 78 0.31 14.74 12.33
CA TRP A 78 -0.06 15.70 11.29
C TRP A 78 1.09 16.06 10.33
N ASP A 79 2.32 16.06 10.82
CA ASP A 79 3.49 16.38 9.99
C ASP A 79 3.78 15.31 8.92
N TYR A 80 3.26 14.09 9.09
CA TYR A 80 3.34 13.02 8.09
C TYR A 80 2.24 13.10 7.01
N VAL A 81 1.24 13.98 7.18
CA VAL A 81 0.17 14.17 6.19
C VAL A 81 0.73 14.93 5.00
N SER A 82 0.60 14.33 3.81
CA SER A 82 1.14 14.87 2.57
C SER A 82 0.39 16.12 2.10
N PRO A 83 0.97 16.95 1.21
CA PRO A 83 0.28 18.10 0.64
C PRO A 83 -1.10 17.78 0.01
N LYS A 84 -1.22 16.70 -0.76
CA LYS A 84 -2.49 16.27 -1.37
C LYS A 84 -3.50 15.83 -0.30
N GLU A 85 -3.05 15.14 0.74
CA GLU A 85 -3.90 14.69 1.85
C GLU A 85 -4.37 15.86 2.72
N ARG A 86 -3.51 16.84 2.99
CA ARG A 86 -3.88 18.11 3.64
C ARG A 86 -4.94 18.83 2.83
N THR A 87 -4.73 18.94 1.52
CA THR A 87 -5.71 19.54 0.60
C THR A 87 -7.07 18.83 0.72
N PHE A 88 -7.09 17.50 0.78
CA PHE A 88 -8.34 16.75 0.95
C PHE A 88 -9.04 17.02 2.30
N LEU A 89 -8.27 17.08 3.39
CA LEU A 89 -8.81 17.28 4.74
C LEU A 89 -9.25 18.73 4.99
N GLU A 90 -8.52 19.71 4.46
CA GLU A 90 -8.75 21.14 4.69
C GLU A 90 -9.78 21.74 3.72
N ASN A 91 -9.78 21.30 2.46
CA ASN A 91 -10.66 21.87 1.44
C ASN A 91 -12.00 21.12 1.37
N GLY A 92 -13.06 21.91 1.14
CA GLY A 92 -14.42 21.42 1.04
C GLY A 92 -14.83 21.09 -0.40
N SER A 93 -15.77 20.13 -0.51
CA SER A 93 -16.42 19.60 -1.71
C SER A 93 -15.48 19.05 -2.79
N PHE A 94 -15.57 17.74 -3.02
CA PHE A 94 -14.85 17.03 -4.07
C PHE A 94 -15.84 16.30 -4.98
N ASP A 95 -15.46 16.08 -6.24
CA ASP A 95 -16.26 15.26 -7.14
C ASP A 95 -16.19 13.76 -6.75
N GLN A 96 -17.10 12.97 -7.32
CA GLN A 96 -17.18 11.52 -7.05
C GLN A 96 -15.91 10.78 -7.44
N ARG A 97 -15.15 11.29 -8.41
CA ARG A 97 -13.92 10.63 -8.87
C ARG A 97 -12.84 10.75 -7.82
N VAL A 98 -12.63 11.94 -7.26
CA VAL A 98 -11.69 12.17 -6.16
C VAL A 98 -12.09 11.36 -4.93
N LEU A 99 -13.38 11.34 -4.57
CA LEU A 99 -13.86 10.54 -3.44
C LEU A 99 -13.59 9.05 -3.64
N SER A 100 -13.81 8.53 -4.86
CA SER A 100 -13.51 7.13 -5.18
C SER A 100 -12.00 6.84 -5.14
N ASP A 101 -11.16 7.71 -5.70
CA ASP A 101 -9.70 7.51 -5.66
C ASP A 101 -9.16 7.58 -4.20
N VAL A 102 -9.77 8.37 -3.32
CA VAL A 102 -9.45 8.39 -1.89
C VAL A 102 -9.97 7.16 -1.17
N SER A 103 -11.16 6.64 -1.49
CA SER A 103 -11.69 5.43 -0.82
C SER A 103 -10.80 4.20 -1.08
N TRP A 104 -10.15 4.12 -2.25
CA TRP A 104 -9.21 3.04 -2.57
C TRP A 104 -7.93 3.05 -1.72
N LYS A 105 -7.61 4.15 -1.02
CA LYS A 105 -6.44 4.24 -0.12
C LYS A 105 -6.51 3.27 1.06
N ILE A 106 -7.67 2.68 1.33
CA ILE A 106 -7.79 1.62 2.33
C ILE A 106 -6.98 0.36 1.92
N GLU A 107 -6.82 0.08 0.63
CA GLU A 107 -6.00 -1.05 0.14
C GLU A 107 -4.51 -0.83 0.41
N ALA A 108 -4.06 0.42 0.29
CA ALA A 108 -2.71 0.82 0.70
C ALA A 108 -2.55 0.66 2.22
N ALA A 109 -3.50 1.14 3.03
CA ALA A 109 -3.46 0.96 4.49
C ALA A 109 -3.41 -0.53 4.90
N TYR A 110 -4.17 -1.38 4.20
CA TYR A 110 -4.24 -2.81 4.47
C TYR A 110 -2.90 -3.51 4.21
N VAL A 111 -2.26 -3.27 3.06
CA VAL A 111 -0.96 -3.89 2.78
C VAL A 111 0.14 -3.38 3.72
N LEU A 112 0.05 -2.14 4.20
CA LEU A 112 0.95 -1.61 5.21
C LEU A 112 0.72 -2.29 6.58
N ALA A 113 -0.53 -2.56 6.96
CA ALA A 113 -0.84 -3.34 8.16
C ALA A 113 -0.32 -4.78 8.06
N TRP A 114 -0.39 -5.40 6.88
CA TRP A 114 0.24 -6.70 6.60
C TRP A 114 1.76 -6.63 6.74
N ALA A 115 2.40 -5.58 6.20
CA ALA A 115 3.85 -5.40 6.30
C ALA A 115 4.32 -5.29 7.77
N LEU A 116 3.48 -4.73 8.64
CA LEU A 116 3.69 -4.64 10.09
C LEU A 116 3.21 -5.87 10.88
N GLY A 117 2.68 -6.90 10.20
CA GLY A 117 2.21 -8.13 10.85
C GLY A 117 0.96 -7.98 11.71
N LEU A 118 0.24 -6.86 11.57
CA LEU A 118 -1.04 -6.63 12.26
C LEU A 118 -2.14 -7.54 11.72
N ILE A 119 -2.06 -7.85 10.42
CA ILE A 119 -2.90 -8.80 9.70
C ILE A 119 -2.02 -9.83 8.99
N THR A 120 -2.59 -10.99 8.69
CA THR A 120 -1.88 -12.08 7.99
C THR A 120 -2.55 -12.50 6.69
N ASP A 121 -3.85 -12.24 6.57
CA ASP A 121 -4.60 -12.49 5.34
C ASP A 121 -4.33 -11.35 4.35
N LEU A 122 -3.66 -11.66 3.25
CA LEU A 122 -3.44 -10.73 2.14
C LEU A 122 -3.73 -11.49 0.85
N SER A 123 -4.68 -10.98 0.07
CA SER A 123 -5.10 -11.65 -1.18
C SER A 123 -3.91 -11.87 -2.11
N GLU A 124 -3.66 -13.15 -2.46
CA GLU A 124 -2.59 -13.53 -3.41
C GLU A 124 -2.83 -12.97 -4.81
N SER A 125 -4.07 -12.69 -5.18
CA SER A 125 -4.44 -12.13 -6.49
C SER A 125 -4.87 -10.66 -6.41
N CYS A 126 -4.48 -9.96 -5.33
CA CYS A 126 -4.84 -8.55 -5.11
C CYS A 126 -6.33 -8.27 -5.37
N GLN A 127 -7.21 -9.13 -4.86
CA GLN A 127 -8.64 -8.81 -4.81
C GLN A 127 -8.88 -7.68 -3.81
N PRO A 128 -9.92 -6.85 -4.03
CA PRO A 128 -10.36 -5.88 -3.04
C PRO A 128 -10.64 -6.56 -1.71
N MET A 129 -10.38 -5.83 -0.64
CA MET A 129 -10.67 -6.27 0.72
C MET A 129 -12.13 -6.71 0.84
N SER A 130 -12.37 -7.89 1.40
CA SER A 130 -13.71 -8.32 1.78
C SER A 130 -14.18 -7.67 3.08
N ASP A 131 -15.49 -7.71 3.35
CA ASP A 131 -16.05 -7.23 4.62
C ASP A 131 -15.39 -7.95 5.83
N ASP A 132 -15.17 -9.26 5.76
CA ASP A 132 -14.49 -10.03 6.82
C ASP A 132 -13.04 -9.57 7.04
N GLN A 133 -12.33 -9.21 5.96
CA GLN A 133 -10.97 -8.68 6.04
C GLN A 133 -10.94 -7.27 6.61
N TYR A 134 -11.95 -6.47 6.29
CA TYR A 134 -12.14 -5.13 6.84
C TYR A 134 -12.42 -5.18 8.34
N ASP A 135 -13.32 -6.05 8.78
CA ASP A 135 -13.61 -6.28 10.20
C ASP A 135 -12.35 -6.68 10.96
N GLN A 136 -11.56 -7.60 10.40
CA GLN A 136 -10.26 -7.98 11.00
C GLN A 136 -9.31 -6.79 11.09
N PHE A 137 -9.17 -6.00 10.04
CA PHE A 137 -8.33 -4.81 10.02
C PHE A 137 -8.74 -3.82 11.13
N GLU A 138 -10.03 -3.53 11.27
CA GLU A 138 -10.54 -2.63 12.32
C GLU A 138 -10.28 -3.14 13.74
N THR A 139 -10.16 -4.45 13.96
CA THR A 139 -9.81 -4.98 15.30
C THR A 139 -8.31 -4.86 15.63
N LYS A 140 -7.46 -4.63 14.63
CA LYS A 140 -5.99 -4.64 14.75
C LYS A 140 -5.36 -3.26 14.69
N VAL A 141 -6.10 -2.28 14.16
CA VAL A 141 -5.68 -0.90 14.02
C VAL A 141 -6.59 -0.01 14.86
N PRO A 142 -6.06 0.99 15.60
CA PRO A 142 -6.89 1.93 16.35
C PRO A 142 -7.95 2.61 15.48
N ARG A 143 -9.07 3.00 16.08
CA ARG A 143 -10.10 3.78 15.37
C ARG A 143 -9.67 5.24 15.26
N VAL A 144 -10.23 5.92 14.27
CA VAL A 144 -10.06 7.38 14.14
C VAL A 144 -10.58 8.05 15.42
N GLY A 145 -9.68 8.74 16.13
CA GLY A 145 -9.96 9.37 17.42
C GLY A 145 -9.33 8.68 18.64
N ASP A 146 -8.87 7.43 18.50
CA ASP A 146 -8.20 6.69 19.58
C ASP A 146 -6.78 7.22 19.85
N GLU A 147 -6.23 6.90 21.02
CA GLU A 147 -4.83 7.23 21.37
C GLU A 147 -3.85 6.32 20.62
N LEU A 148 -2.83 6.92 19.99
CA LEU A 148 -1.92 6.20 19.09
C LEU A 148 -0.57 5.85 19.72
N ALA A 149 -0.19 6.48 20.82
CA ALA A 149 1.18 6.39 21.36
C ALA A 149 1.64 4.94 21.62
N VAL A 150 0.80 4.14 22.30
CA VAL A 150 1.12 2.73 22.60
C VAL A 150 1.14 1.89 21.33
N PHE A 151 0.18 2.10 20.43
CA PHE A 151 0.10 1.39 19.16
C PHE A 151 1.36 1.64 18.32
N LEU A 152 1.67 2.89 18.02
CA LEU A 152 2.80 3.27 17.15
C LEU A 152 4.15 2.83 17.71
N ALA A 153 4.33 2.86 19.03
CA ALA A 153 5.57 2.42 19.68
C ALA A 153 5.79 0.90 19.65
N SER A 154 4.74 0.12 19.41
CA SER A 154 4.78 -1.35 19.41
C SER A 154 5.06 -1.98 18.04
N LEU A 155 5.02 -1.20 16.97
CA LEU A 155 5.04 -1.69 15.59
C LEU A 155 6.40 -2.27 15.19
N GLN A 156 6.36 -3.39 14.47
CA GLN A 156 7.54 -4.06 13.91
C GLN A 156 7.19 -4.65 12.54
N TYR A 157 8.19 -4.86 11.68
CA TYR A 157 7.97 -5.54 10.40
C TYR A 157 7.90 -7.05 10.56
N ILE A 158 7.10 -7.72 9.71
CA ILE A 158 7.15 -9.19 9.58
C ILE A 158 8.53 -9.67 9.09
N SER A 159 8.94 -9.21 7.92
CA SER A 159 10.19 -9.55 7.24
C SER A 159 10.35 -8.59 6.08
N LYS A 160 11.46 -7.84 6.05
CA LYS A 160 11.76 -6.94 4.92
C LYS A 160 11.83 -7.69 3.59
N SER A 161 12.34 -8.93 3.58
CA SER A 161 12.38 -9.76 2.38
C SER A 161 10.98 -10.08 1.86
N ASN A 162 10.02 -10.40 2.75
CA ASN A 162 8.65 -10.69 2.33
C ASN A 162 7.97 -9.43 1.76
N ILE A 163 8.23 -8.27 2.37
CA ILE A 163 7.71 -6.98 1.90
C ILE A 163 8.25 -6.67 0.49
N ILE A 164 9.54 -6.93 0.23
CA ILE A 164 10.13 -6.76 -1.11
C ILE A 164 9.56 -7.76 -2.11
N ASP A 165 9.30 -9.01 -1.72
CA ASP A 165 8.67 -9.99 -2.59
C ASP A 165 7.23 -9.57 -2.98
N GLU A 166 6.45 -9.08 -2.02
CA GLU A 166 5.12 -8.54 -2.28
C GLU A 166 5.18 -7.27 -3.15
N ASN A 167 6.17 -6.40 -2.90
CA ASN A 167 6.38 -5.19 -3.70
C ASN A 167 6.64 -5.55 -5.16
N LEU A 168 7.58 -6.46 -5.41
CA LEU A 168 7.94 -6.88 -6.75
C LEU A 168 6.74 -7.54 -7.46
N PHE A 169 5.93 -8.34 -6.77
CA PHE A 169 4.70 -8.88 -7.37
C PHE A 169 3.76 -7.77 -7.87
N ASN A 170 3.51 -6.74 -7.05
CA ASN A 170 2.62 -5.63 -7.40
C ASN A 170 3.23 -4.69 -8.46
N GLU A 171 4.56 -4.52 -8.47
CA GLU A 171 5.31 -3.81 -9.51
C GLU A 171 5.13 -4.49 -10.89
N LEU A 172 5.32 -5.81 -10.94
CA LEU A 172 5.17 -6.59 -12.18
C LEU A 172 3.71 -6.66 -12.64
N ALA A 173 2.75 -6.75 -11.71
CA ALA A 173 1.34 -6.64 -12.04
C ALA A 173 0.98 -5.27 -12.64
N THR A 174 1.48 -4.17 -12.04
CA THR A 174 1.30 -2.81 -12.56
C THR A 174 1.89 -2.65 -13.95
N THR A 175 3.11 -3.18 -14.16
CA THR A 175 3.80 -3.23 -15.46
C THR A 175 2.93 -3.92 -16.51
N TYR A 176 2.42 -5.11 -16.19
CA TYR A 176 1.51 -5.84 -17.07
C TYR A 176 0.26 -5.03 -17.42
N PHE A 177 -0.40 -4.39 -16.45
CA PHE A 177 -1.60 -3.57 -16.72
C PHE A 177 -1.31 -2.34 -17.60
N ARG A 178 -0.09 -1.81 -17.53
CA ARG A 178 0.35 -0.73 -18.40
C ARG A 178 0.65 -1.23 -19.81
N ASP A 179 1.32 -2.37 -19.94
CA ASP A 179 1.65 -2.96 -21.24
C ASP A 179 0.38 -3.29 -22.02
N ILE A 180 -0.62 -3.93 -21.39
CA ILE A 180 -1.89 -4.24 -22.06
C ILE A 180 -2.67 -2.98 -22.44
N TYR A 181 -2.53 -1.88 -21.68
CA TYR A 181 -3.16 -0.61 -21.99
C TYR A 181 -2.56 0.00 -23.26
N TYR A 182 -1.23 0.03 -23.36
CA TYR A 182 -0.53 0.53 -24.55
C TYR A 182 -0.73 -0.38 -25.78
N SER A 183 -0.72 -1.69 -25.57
CA SER A 183 -0.93 -2.67 -26.66
C SER A 183 -2.41 -2.87 -27.01
N GLN A 184 -3.33 -2.19 -26.31
CA GLN A 184 -4.78 -2.33 -26.47
C GLN A 184 -5.28 -3.79 -26.38
N MET A 185 -4.59 -4.62 -25.59
CA MET A 185 -4.97 -6.01 -25.37
C MET A 185 -5.93 -6.13 -24.19
N LYS A 186 -6.76 -7.19 -24.19
CA LYS A 186 -7.60 -7.50 -23.03
C LYS A 186 -6.76 -8.20 -21.97
N SER A 187 -6.97 -7.83 -20.71
CA SER A 187 -6.35 -8.55 -19.60
C SER A 187 -6.84 -10.00 -19.55
N THR A 188 -5.92 -10.94 -19.35
CA THR A 188 -6.21 -12.33 -18.96
C THR A 188 -6.08 -12.57 -17.47
N SER A 189 -5.67 -11.54 -16.71
CA SER A 189 -5.43 -11.65 -15.28
C SER A 189 -6.70 -11.44 -14.47
N ASN A 190 -6.81 -12.17 -13.36
CA ASN A 190 -7.84 -11.94 -12.34
C ASN A 190 -7.45 -10.87 -11.31
N ILE A 191 -6.26 -10.27 -11.40
CA ILE A 191 -5.82 -9.22 -10.48
C ILE A 191 -6.68 -7.98 -10.61
N ASP A 192 -7.08 -7.38 -9.49
CA ASP A 192 -7.68 -6.04 -9.51
C ASP A 192 -6.59 -4.98 -9.74
N LYS A 193 -6.77 -4.21 -10.81
CA LYS A 193 -5.81 -3.17 -11.22
C LYS A 193 -5.67 -2.05 -10.18
N LYS A 194 -6.76 -1.67 -9.51
CA LYS A 194 -6.74 -0.57 -8.53
C LYS A 194 -6.07 -1.04 -7.24
N VAL A 195 -6.39 -2.25 -6.76
CA VAL A 195 -5.75 -2.83 -5.58
C VAL A 195 -4.25 -3.01 -5.80
N SER A 196 -3.84 -3.63 -6.91
CA SER A 196 -2.41 -3.83 -7.20
C SER A 196 -1.65 -2.50 -7.32
N PHE A 197 -2.27 -1.46 -7.88
CA PHE A 197 -1.67 -0.13 -7.96
C PHE A 197 -1.50 0.51 -6.56
N GLU A 198 -2.54 0.50 -5.72
CA GLU A 198 -2.44 1.06 -4.36
C GLU A 198 -1.42 0.32 -3.50
N ARG A 199 -1.34 -1.01 -3.63
CA ARG A 199 -0.31 -1.81 -2.96
C ARG A 199 1.09 -1.50 -3.47
N HIS A 200 1.25 -1.31 -4.78
CA HIS A 200 2.52 -0.95 -5.39
C HIS A 200 3.02 0.41 -4.87
N VAL A 201 2.16 1.44 -4.87
CA VAL A 201 2.49 2.76 -4.29
C VAL A 201 2.92 2.60 -2.83
N ALA A 202 2.10 1.94 -2.01
CA ALA A 202 2.38 1.77 -0.59
C ALA A 202 3.73 1.08 -0.32
N LEU A 203 4.01 0.01 -1.06
CA LEU A 203 5.22 -0.78 -0.88
C LEU A 203 6.48 -0.11 -1.46
N ASN A 204 6.35 0.66 -2.55
CA ASN A 204 7.44 1.51 -3.06
C ASN A 204 7.81 2.59 -2.04
N TRP A 205 6.81 3.18 -1.38
CA TRP A 205 7.04 4.15 -0.31
C TRP A 205 7.74 3.51 0.89
N VAL A 206 7.31 2.31 1.32
CA VAL A 206 7.94 1.59 2.44
C VAL A 206 9.42 1.32 2.20
N ARG A 207 9.79 0.89 0.99
CA ARG A 207 11.19 0.61 0.64
C ARG A 207 11.98 1.85 0.24
N ARG A 208 11.37 3.05 0.27
CA ARG A 208 11.94 4.32 -0.24
C ARG A 208 12.53 4.14 -1.64
N PHE A 209 11.72 3.62 -2.55
CA PHE A 209 12.14 3.41 -3.94
C PHE A 209 12.69 4.72 -4.51
N MET A 210 13.89 4.66 -5.12
CA MET A 210 14.65 5.82 -5.60
C MET A 210 14.96 6.89 -4.54
N ASP A 211 15.10 6.49 -3.27
CA ASP A 211 15.36 7.37 -2.11
C ASP A 211 14.25 8.41 -1.88
N ILE A 212 13.05 8.16 -2.38
CA ILE A 212 11.88 9.03 -2.20
C ILE A 212 11.22 8.72 -0.85
N ALA A 213 11.17 9.73 0.02
CA ALA A 213 10.50 9.64 1.32
C ALA A 213 9.09 10.25 1.34
N ASP A 214 8.82 11.17 0.42
CA ASP A 214 7.55 11.88 0.34
C ASP A 214 6.47 11.00 -0.29
N TRP A 215 5.32 10.90 0.39
CA TRP A 215 4.22 10.03 -0.03
C TRP A 215 3.69 10.40 -1.42
N ASP A 216 3.45 11.69 -1.66
CA ASP A 216 2.84 12.19 -2.90
C ASP A 216 3.72 12.04 -4.14
N ASP A 217 5.03 11.85 -3.93
CA ASP A 217 6.07 11.75 -4.95
C ASP A 217 6.52 10.30 -5.18
N THR A 218 5.92 9.34 -4.47
CA THR A 218 6.26 7.92 -4.61
C THR A 218 6.10 7.46 -6.05
N ASP A 219 7.20 7.08 -6.67
CA ASP A 219 7.21 6.66 -8.07
C ASP A 219 6.66 5.23 -8.22
N THR A 220 5.88 5.02 -9.27
CA THR A 220 5.40 3.70 -9.74
C THR A 220 5.66 3.51 -11.23
N SER A 221 6.53 4.34 -11.81
CA SER A 221 7.02 4.23 -13.17
C SER A 221 7.87 2.98 -13.29
N THR A 222 7.27 1.95 -13.85
CA THR A 222 7.93 0.67 -14.16
C THR A 222 8.30 0.53 -15.62
#